data_AF-A0A1V3WFL2-F1
#
_entry.id   AF-A0A1V3WFL2-F1
#
_cell.length_a   1.000
_cell.length_b   1.000
_cell.length_c   1.000
_cell.angle_alpha   90.00
_cell.angle_beta   90.00
_cell.angle_gamma   90.00
#
_symmetry.space_group_name_H-M   'P 1'
#
loop_
_entity.id
_entity.type
_entity.pdbx_description
1 polymer ?
#
loop_
_entity_poly.entity_id
_entity_poly.type
_entity_poly.pdbx_seq_one_letter_code
_entity_poly.pdbx_strand_id
1 'polypeptide(L)' 'MTISAQPAPCLSLDEATERLSLLGLPFLFFIDAAQGRASVLYHRYDGHYGLITPAG' A
#
# COMPACT_ATOMS: atom_id res chain seq x y z
N MET A 1 3.84 -18.48 -3.90
CA MET A 1 2.63 -17.67 -3.62
C MET A 1 2.50 -17.56 -2.11
N THR A 2 2.45 -16.35 -1.56
CA THR A 2 2.32 -16.12 -0.12
C THR A 2 0.95 -15.50 0.14
N ILE A 3 0.24 -16.01 1.14
CA ILE A 3 -1.08 -15.50 1.55
C ILE A 3 -0.95 -15.02 2.99
N SER A 4 -1.31 -13.76 3.27
CA SER A 4 -1.42 -13.27 4.63
C SER A 4 -2.80 -13.61 5.20
N ALA A 5 -2.86 -14.14 6.42
CA ALA A 5 -4.12 -14.37 7.13
C ALA A 5 -4.64 -13.10 7.83
N GLN A 6 -3.85 -12.02 7.82
CA GLN A 6 -4.19 -10.76 8.47
C GLN A 6 -5.09 -9.92 7.55
N PRO A 7 -6.12 -9.25 8.09
CA PRO A 7 -6.93 -8.33 7.31
C PRO A 7 -6.06 -7.17 6.79
N ALA A 8 -6.38 -6.70 5.58
CA ALA A 8 -5.71 -5.53 5.02
C ALA A 8 -6.02 -4.30 5.89
N PRO A 9 -4.99 -3.54 6.32
CA PRO A 9 -5.20 -2.37 7.14
C PRO A 9 -5.89 -1.27 6.33
N CYS A 10 -6.83 -0.55 6.96
CA CYS A 10 -7.39 0.68 6.39
C CYS A 10 -6.48 1.85 6.73
N LEU A 11 -5.84 2.46 5.72
CA LEU A 11 -4.84 3.51 5.88
C LEU A 11 -5.07 4.64 4.87
N SER A 12 -4.67 5.85 5.25
CA SER A 12 -4.47 6.94 4.30
C SER A 12 -3.20 6.69 3.47
N LEU A 13 -3.06 7.34 2.32
CA LEU A 13 -1.85 7.22 1.49
C LEU A 13 -0.56 7.62 2.25
N ASP A 14 -0.65 8.64 3.09
CA ASP A 14 0.49 9.12 3.91
C ASP A 14 0.91 8.05 4.94
N GLU A 15 -0.06 7.53 5.71
CA GLU A 15 0.13 6.42 6.64
C GLU A 15 0.69 5.16 5.96
N ALA A 16 0.20 4.84 4.76
CA ALA A 16 0.71 3.72 3.97
C ALA A 16 2.16 3.95 3.55
N THR A 17 2.54 5.19 3.21
CA THR A 17 3.90 5.57 2.83
C THR A 17 4.86 5.50 4.01
N GLU A 18 4.46 6.04 5.15
CA GLU A 18 5.22 5.96 6.39
C GLU A 18 5.44 4.48 6.77
N ARG A 19 4.38 3.67 6.75
CA ARG A 19 4.44 2.26 7.12
C ARG A 19 5.29 1.41 6.16
N LEU A 20 5.19 1.64 4.86
CA LEU A 20 6.04 0.98 3.87
C LEU A 20 7.51 1.25 4.16
N SER A 21 7.84 2.51 4.49
CA SER A 21 9.20 2.97 4.77
C SER A 21 9.73 2.45 6.10
N LEU A 22 8.93 2.53 7.18
CA LEU A 22 9.29 2.06 8.51
C LEU A 22 9.53 0.56 8.56
N LEU A 23 8.72 -0.21 7.83
CA LEU A 23 8.84 -1.67 7.78
C LEU A 23 9.82 -2.16 6.72
N GLY A 24 10.37 -1.27 5.88
CA GLY A 24 11.28 -1.62 4.79
C GLY A 24 10.67 -2.63 3.81
N LEU A 25 9.35 -2.57 3.62
CA LEU A 25 8.64 -3.54 2.79
C LEU A 25 8.82 -3.19 1.30
N PRO A 26 8.93 -4.18 0.41
CA PRO A 26 8.99 -3.92 -1.03
C PRO A 26 7.67 -3.36 -1.58
N PHE A 27 6.54 -3.77 -0.99
CA PHE A 27 5.20 -3.30 -1.31
C PHE A 27 4.26 -3.44 -0.10
N LEU A 28 3.19 -2.66 -0.07
CA LEU A 28 2.16 -2.67 0.95
C LEU A 28 0.78 -2.73 0.29
N PHE A 29 0.00 -3.74 0.66
CA PHE A 29 -1.43 -3.85 0.30
C PHE A 29 -2.27 -3.30 1.45
N PHE A 30 -3.18 -2.37 1.15
CA PHE A 30 -4.01 -1.69 2.15
C PHE A 30 -5.36 -1.28 1.56
N ILE A 31 -6.32 -0.96 2.41
CA ILE A 31 -7.56 -0.30 2.00
C ILE A 31 -7.36 1.21 2.14
N ASP A 32 -7.48 1.94 1.04
CA ASP A 32 -7.42 3.40 1.04
C ASP A 32 -8.63 3.96 1.80
N ALA A 33 -8.38 4.71 2.87
CA ALA A 33 -9.42 5.24 3.74
C ALA A 33 -10.28 6.34 3.07
N ALA A 34 -9.75 7.04 2.06
CA ALA A 34 -10.48 8.08 1.34
C ALA A 34 -11.41 7.49 0.27
N GLN A 35 -11.01 6.39 -0.37
CA GLN A 35 -11.76 5.77 -1.45
C GLN A 35 -12.53 4.50 -1.03
N GLY A 36 -12.21 3.93 0.13
CA GLY A 36 -12.74 2.65 0.59
C GLY A 36 -12.35 1.47 -0.31
N ARG A 37 -11.24 1.58 -1.03
CA ARG A 37 -10.81 0.61 -2.07
C ARG A 37 -9.42 0.08 -1.79
N ALA A 38 -9.21 -1.19 -2.14
CA ALA A 38 -7.90 -1.82 -2.02
C ALA A 38 -6.89 -1.17 -2.97
N SER A 39 -5.69 -0.90 -2.47
CA SER A 39 -4.59 -0.27 -3.21
C SER A 39 -3.26 -0.94 -2.86
N VAL A 40 -2.30 -0.85 -3.79
CA VAL A 40 -0.92 -1.33 -3.58
C VAL A 40 0.05 -0.15 -3.70
N LEU A 41 0.80 0.10 -2.63
CA LEU A 41 1.92 1.04 -2.63
C LEU A 41 3.24 0.28 -2.76
N TYR A 42 4.18 0.78 -3.54
CA TYR A 42 5.49 0.15 -3.73
C TYR A 42 6.58 1.18 -4.05
N HIS A 43 7.83 0.79 -3.83
CA HIS A 43 8.98 1.58 -4.26
C HIS A 43 9.20 1.45 -5.76
N ARG A 44 9.30 2.58 -6.46
CA ARG A 44 9.71 2.60 -7.87
C ARG A 44 11.22 2.75 -7.98
N TYR A 45 11.74 2.33 -9.12
CA TYR A 45 13.17 2.42 -9.43
C TYR A 45 13.69 3.86 -9.55
N ASP A 46 12.81 4.84 -9.76
CA ASP A 46 13.12 6.27 -9.77
C ASP A 46 13.18 6.91 -8.36
N GLY A 47 13.07 6.12 -7.29
CA GLY A 47 13.13 6.61 -5.91
C GLY A 47 11.81 7.21 -5.41
N HIS A 48 10.79 7.29 -6.27
CA HIS A 48 9.44 7.69 -5.91
C HIS A 48 8.56 6.49 -5.53
N TYR A 49 7.42 6.77 -4.91
CA TYR A 49 6.42 5.75 -4.64
C TYR A 49 5.47 5.58 -5.82
N GLY A 50 5.16 4.34 -6.14
CA GLY A 50 4.14 3.96 -7.10
C GLY A 50 2.88 3.51 -6.38
N LEU A 51 1.72 3.95 -6.86
CA LEU A 51 0.42 3.54 -6.35
C LEU A 51 -0.37 2.84 -7.46
N ILE A 52 -0.88 1.65 -7.19
CA ILE A 52 -1.83 0.95 -8.03
C ILE A 52 -3.18 0.96 -7.33
N THR A 53 -4.18 1.50 -8.01
CA THR A 53 -5.58 1.48 -7.60
C THR A 53 -6.42 0.75 -8.65
N PRO A 54 -7.53 0.11 -8.27
CA PRO A 54 -8.43 -0.51 -9.21
C PRO A 54 -9.02 0.56 -10.13
N ALA A 55 -9.06 0.28 -11.44
CA ALA A 55 -9.84 1.07 -12.37
C ALA A 55 -11.33 0.92 -12.00
N GLY A 56 -12.00 2.06 -11.79
CA GLY A 56 -13.44 2.13 -11.59
C GLY A 56 -14.19 1.99 -12.90
#